data_AF-A0A520D1E3-F1
#
_entry.id   AF-A0A520D1E3-F1
#
_cell.length_a   1.000
_cell.length_b   1.000
_cell.length_c   1.000
_cell.angle_alpha   90.00
_cell.angle_beta   90.00
_cell.angle_gamma   90.00
#
_symmetry.space_group_name_H-M   'P 1'
#
loop_
_entity.id
_entity.type
_entity.pdbx_description
1 polymer ?
#
loop_
_entity_poly.entity_id
_entity_poly.type
_entity_poly.pdbx_seq_one_letter_code
_entity_poly.pdbx_strand_id
1 'polypeptide(L)'
;MGQRAALLGGLTALCAAGAPALAAAYELQAGVEASFDVRLPAADPSRARVVGAPWIDVGIADVRGLAGTPKLQVARQAVPILQGQRGGSGAGVHAVLPASAINGERIAFPLRLDFALRGTEGLALVPLADGNRIVL
;
A
#
# COMPACT_ATOMS: atom_id res chain seq x y z
N MET A 1 -1.99 -4.85 -20.21
CA MET A 1 -1.20 -4.33 -19.09
C MET A 1 -2.21 -3.70 -18.16
N GLY A 2 -2.31 -4.15 -16.91
CA GLY A 2 -3.40 -3.70 -16.04
C GLY A 2 -3.08 -3.94 -14.57
N GLN A 3 -2.85 -2.87 -13.83
CA GLN A 3 -2.83 -2.90 -12.37
C GLN A 3 -4.19 -2.42 -11.86
N ARG A 4 -4.84 -3.17 -10.98
CA ARG A 4 -6.15 -2.79 -10.40
C ARG A 4 -6.04 -2.79 -8.90
N ALA A 5 -6.36 -1.66 -8.27
CA ALA A 5 -6.50 -1.52 -6.84
C ALA A 5 -7.97 -1.25 -6.44
N ALA A 6 -8.31 -1.54 -5.20
CA ALA A 6 -9.56 -1.25 -4.54
C ALA A 6 -9.23 -0.91 -3.09
N LEU A 7 -9.75 0.19 -2.56
CA LEU A 7 -9.68 0.54 -1.15
C LEU A 7 -11.07 0.29 -0.54
N LEU A 8 -11.11 -0.43 0.55
CA LEU A 8 -12.28 -0.76 1.36
C LEU A 8 -12.01 -0.21 2.76
N GLY A 9 -12.82 0.71 3.27
CA GLY A 9 -12.64 1.25 4.63
C GLY A 9 -13.96 1.45 5.36
N GLY A 10 -13.88 1.59 6.67
CA GLY A 10 -14.97 2.03 7.54
C GLY A 10 -14.50 3.17 8.44
N LEU A 11 -15.18 4.31 8.40
CA LEU A 11 -14.82 5.51 9.15
C LEU A 11 -15.63 5.62 10.44
N THR A 12 -14.95 5.72 11.59
CA THR A 12 -15.58 6.09 12.86
C THR A 12 -15.11 7.48 13.30
N ALA A 13 -16.02 8.46 13.29
CA ALA A 13 -15.75 9.79 13.82
C ALA A 13 -16.10 9.86 15.30
N LEU A 14 -15.13 10.20 16.16
CA LEU A 14 -15.36 10.37 17.60
C LEU A 14 -15.41 11.86 17.93
N CYS A 15 -16.60 12.47 17.85
CA CYS A 15 -16.81 13.84 18.32
C CYS A 15 -17.14 13.83 19.82
N ALA A 16 -16.25 14.38 20.65
CA ALA A 16 -16.55 14.67 22.05
C ALA A 16 -17.44 15.93 22.14
N ALA A 17 -18.74 15.76 22.36
CA ALA A 17 -19.66 16.88 22.56
C ALA A 17 -19.39 17.57 23.91
N GLY A 18 -18.89 18.82 23.89
CA GLY A 18 -18.93 19.71 25.06
C GLY A 18 -17.69 20.56 25.42
N ALA A 19 -16.59 20.53 24.65
CA ALA A 19 -15.37 21.29 24.96
C ALA A 19 -14.98 22.26 23.82
N PRO A 20 -14.35 23.43 24.11
CA PRO A 20 -14.04 24.43 23.10
C PRO A 20 -13.05 23.87 22.06
N ALA A 21 -13.46 23.88 20.79
CA ALA A 21 -12.67 23.64 19.57
C ALA A 21 -11.48 22.67 19.71
N LEU A 22 -11.68 21.48 20.28
CA LEU A 22 -10.75 20.39 20.11
C LEU A 22 -10.97 19.81 18.71
N ALA A 23 -9.91 19.76 17.90
CA ALA A 23 -9.96 19.20 16.56
C ALA A 23 -10.63 17.81 16.59
N ALA A 24 -11.63 17.58 15.73
CA ALA A 24 -12.35 16.32 15.68
C ALA A 24 -11.36 15.21 15.31
N ALA A 25 -11.14 14.27 16.24
CA ALA A 25 -10.33 13.10 15.98
C ALA A 25 -11.16 12.05 15.23
N TYR A 26 -10.59 11.45 14.20
CA TYR A 26 -11.18 10.29 13.54
C TYR A 26 -10.26 9.09 13.67
N GLU A 27 -10.88 7.91 13.66
CA GLU A 27 -10.19 6.65 13.43
C GLU A 27 -10.80 6.00 12.19
N LEU A 28 -9.93 5.65 11.25
CA LEU A 28 -10.30 4.95 10.02
C LEU A 28 -9.65 3.58 10.05
N GLN A 29 -10.45 2.52 9.99
CA GLN A 29 -9.97 1.19 9.66
C GLN A 29 -10.10 0.99 8.16
N ALA A 30 -8.99 0.73 7.47
CA ALA A 30 -8.93 0.64 6.03
C ALA A 30 -8.19 -0.62 5.55
N GLY A 31 -8.61 -1.11 4.39
CA GLY A 31 -8.04 -2.22 3.66
C GLY A 31 -7.85 -1.83 2.20
N VAL A 32 -6.64 -1.94 1.65
CA VAL A 32 -6.37 -1.83 0.22
C VAL A 32 -6.22 -3.23 -0.34
N GLU A 33 -6.97 -3.58 -1.35
CA GLU A 33 -6.74 -4.74 -2.20
C GLU A 33 -6.18 -4.26 -3.54
N ALA A 34 -5.17 -4.94 -4.07
CA ALA A 34 -4.65 -4.66 -5.39
C ALA A 34 -4.27 -5.93 -6.13
N SER A 35 -4.12 -5.84 -7.44
CA SER A 35 -3.69 -6.91 -8.32
C SER A 35 -2.71 -6.33 -9.32
N PHE A 36 -1.54 -6.95 -9.38
CA PHE A 36 -0.45 -6.58 -10.28
C PHE A 36 -0.29 -7.67 -11.33
N ASP A 37 -0.07 -7.27 -12.57
CA ASP A 37 0.33 -8.16 -13.67
C ASP A 37 1.25 -7.40 -14.62
N VAL A 38 2.55 -7.62 -14.44
CA VAL A 38 3.63 -6.93 -15.16
C VAL A 38 4.47 -7.98 -15.89
N ARG A 39 4.79 -7.69 -17.15
CA ARG A 39 5.83 -8.43 -17.89
C ARG A 39 7.11 -7.62 -17.93
N LEU A 40 8.19 -8.23 -17.46
CA LEU A 40 9.55 -7.75 -17.67
C LEU A 40 9.87 -7.82 -19.17
N PRO A 41 10.61 -6.84 -19.72
CA PRO A 41 11.11 -6.93 -21.09
C PRO A 41 11.94 -8.19 -21.30
N ALA A 42 11.92 -8.78 -22.49
CA ALA A 42 12.76 -9.94 -22.82
C ALA A 42 14.24 -9.64 -22.57
N ALA A 43 15.01 -10.60 -22.08
CA ALA A 43 16.45 -10.45 -21.94
C ALA A 43 17.13 -10.34 -23.31
N ASP A 44 18.00 -9.33 -23.46
CA ASP A 44 18.91 -9.26 -24.61
C ASP A 44 20.06 -10.24 -24.37
N PRO A 45 20.22 -11.30 -25.18
CA PRO A 45 21.28 -12.28 -24.99
C PRO A 45 22.68 -11.68 -25.10
N SER A 46 22.83 -10.54 -25.80
CA SER A 46 24.09 -9.84 -25.97
C SER A 46 24.44 -8.92 -24.79
N ARG A 47 23.48 -8.67 -23.88
CA ARG A 47 23.66 -7.83 -22.69
C ARG A 47 23.11 -8.52 -21.47
N ALA A 48 24.00 -9.13 -20.69
CA ALA A 48 23.65 -9.71 -19.40
C ALA A 48 23.02 -8.63 -18.49
N ARG A 49 21.78 -8.86 -18.06
CA ARG A 49 21.11 -8.07 -17.03
C ARG A 49 20.84 -8.94 -15.80
N VAL A 50 20.84 -8.30 -14.63
CA VAL A 50 20.39 -8.93 -13.39
C VAL A 50 19.21 -8.13 -12.88
N VAL A 51 18.06 -8.79 -12.72
CA VAL A 51 16.88 -8.18 -12.09
C VAL A 51 16.96 -8.46 -10.60
N GLY A 52 17.00 -7.41 -9.79
CA GLY A 52 17.03 -7.53 -8.33
C GLY A 52 15.70 -8.01 -7.75
N ALA A 53 15.67 -8.23 -6.44
CA ALA A 53 14.45 -8.58 -5.73
C ALA A 53 13.43 -7.43 -5.81
N PRO A 54 12.25 -7.64 -6.41
CA PRO A 54 11.25 -6.59 -6.56
C PRO A 54 10.61 -6.24 -5.20
N TRP A 55 10.07 -5.04 -5.10
CA TRP A 55 9.43 -4.52 -3.88
C TRP A 55 8.19 -3.70 -4.25
N ILE A 56 7.37 -3.40 -3.24
CA ILE A 56 6.26 -2.46 -3.32
C ILE A 56 6.48 -1.36 -2.30
N ASP A 57 6.29 -0.12 -2.74
CA ASP A 57 6.24 1.07 -1.88
C ASP A 57 4.79 1.50 -1.68
N VAL A 58 4.43 1.86 -0.45
CA VAL A 58 3.15 2.47 -0.09
C VAL A 58 3.45 3.82 0.53
N GLY A 59 3.14 4.88 -0.21
CA GLY A 59 3.29 6.26 0.28
C GLY A 59 2.23 6.57 1.34
N ILE A 60 2.67 7.05 2.50
CA ILE A 60 1.80 7.50 3.58
C ILE A 60 2.31 8.88 3.98
N ALA A 61 1.56 9.93 3.66
CA ALA A 61 1.99 11.31 3.84
C ALA A 61 2.29 11.66 5.30
N ASP A 62 1.48 11.16 6.24
CA ASP A 62 1.75 11.27 7.67
C ASP A 62 1.77 9.88 8.33
N VAL A 63 2.96 9.29 8.40
CA VAL A 63 3.19 7.99 9.04
C VAL A 63 2.89 8.00 10.55
N ARG A 64 2.84 9.16 11.20
CA ARG A 64 2.51 9.27 12.63
C ARG A 64 1.04 8.95 12.89
N GLY A 65 0.20 9.15 11.88
CA GLY A 65 -1.22 8.78 11.93
C GLY A 65 -1.44 7.27 11.80
N LEU A 66 -0.43 6.47 11.46
CA LEU A 66 -0.57 5.02 11.36
C LEU A 66 -0.72 4.41 12.76
N ALA A 67 -1.91 3.90 13.06
CA ALA A 67 -2.24 3.30 14.34
C ALA A 67 -2.02 1.79 14.30
N GLY A 68 -1.21 1.28 15.23
CA GLY A 68 -0.86 -0.13 15.31
C GLY A 68 0.05 -0.59 14.17
N THR A 69 0.15 -1.91 13.99
CA THR A 69 1.00 -2.51 12.97
C THR A 69 0.17 -2.82 11.72
N PRO A 70 0.44 -2.18 10.56
CA PRO A 70 -0.21 -2.55 9.31
C PRO A 70 0.09 -4.00 8.95
N LYS A 71 -0.83 -4.64 8.23
CA LYS A 71 -0.69 -6.03 7.78
C LYS A 71 -0.70 -6.06 6.27
N LEU A 72 0.37 -6.60 5.69
CA LEU A 72 0.48 -6.78 4.24
C LEU A 72 0.46 -8.27 3.89
N GLN A 73 -0.34 -8.58 2.89
CA GLN A 73 -0.35 -9.88 2.23
C GLN A 73 -0.02 -9.70 0.75
N VAL A 74 0.87 -10.55 0.24
CA VAL A 74 1.22 -10.65 -1.18
C VAL A 74 1.02 -12.10 -1.59
N ALA A 75 0.25 -12.33 -2.65
CA ALA A 75 -0.13 -13.68 -3.06
C ALA A 75 -0.72 -14.51 -1.90
N ARG A 76 -1.47 -13.85 -1.00
CA ARG A 76 -2.04 -14.41 0.26
C ARG A 76 -1.01 -14.84 1.31
N GLN A 77 0.27 -14.55 1.11
CA GLN A 77 1.33 -14.75 2.10
C GLN A 77 1.55 -13.46 2.88
N ALA A 78 1.62 -13.54 4.21
CA ALA A 78 2.00 -12.39 5.03
C ALA A 78 3.46 -11.99 4.72
N VAL A 79 3.69 -10.70 4.49
CA VAL A 79 5.01 -10.14 4.18
C VAL A 79 5.35 -9.07 5.21
N PRO A 80 6.58 -9.06 5.77
CA PRO A 80 6.99 -8.03 6.70
C PRO A 80 7.02 -6.66 6.01
N ILE A 81 6.46 -5.68 6.71
CA ILE A 81 6.48 -4.28 6.29
C ILE A 81 7.68 -3.60 6.93
N LEU A 82 8.45 -2.87 6.13
CA LEU A 82 9.60 -2.10 6.53
C LEU A 82 9.29 -0.60 6.42
N GLN A 83 9.87 0.21 7.28
CA GLN A 83 9.68 1.67 7.24
C GLN A 83 10.44 2.30 6.07
N GLY A 84 9.89 3.41 5.55
CA GLY A 84 10.45 4.17 4.44
C GLY A 84 10.03 3.64 3.07
N GLN A 85 10.40 4.36 2.02
CA GLN A 85 10.25 3.92 0.63
C GLN A 85 11.61 3.50 0.07
N ARG A 86 11.64 2.43 -0.73
CA ARG A 86 12.86 1.91 -1.35
C ARG A 86 13.12 2.52 -2.73
N GLY A 87 12.08 2.92 -3.44
CA GLY A 87 12.17 3.58 -4.75
C GLY A 87 12.29 5.11 -4.73
N GLY A 88 12.26 5.75 -3.56
CA GLY A 88 12.29 7.20 -3.42
C GLY A 88 12.52 7.67 -1.99
N SER A 89 12.50 8.99 -1.77
CA SER A 89 12.77 9.60 -0.45
C SER A 89 11.50 10.00 0.32
N GLY A 90 10.33 9.51 -0.10
CA GLY A 90 9.05 9.85 0.52
C GLY A 90 8.78 9.13 1.83
N ALA A 91 7.82 9.65 2.60
CA ALA A 91 7.30 9.00 3.79
C ALA A 91 6.39 7.82 3.39
N GLY A 92 6.45 6.74 4.17
CA GLY A 92 5.65 5.56 3.92
C GLY A 92 6.30 4.29 4.43
N VAL A 93 5.89 3.19 3.82
CA VAL A 93 6.38 1.85 4.11
C VAL A 93 6.63 1.09 2.82
N HIS A 94 7.45 0.04 2.90
CA HIS A 94 7.71 -0.83 1.76
C HIS A 94 7.78 -2.30 2.19
N ALA A 95 7.69 -3.18 1.21
CA ALA A 95 7.88 -4.61 1.42
C ALA A 95 8.56 -5.24 0.20
N VAL A 96 9.50 -6.15 0.46
CA VAL A 96 10.12 -6.96 -0.59
C VAL A 96 9.15 -8.05 -1.00
N LEU A 97 8.94 -8.22 -2.30
CA LEU A 97 8.06 -9.25 -2.81
C LEU A 97 8.67 -10.64 -2.60
N PRO A 98 7.86 -11.64 -2.21
CA PRO A 98 8.33 -13.01 -2.12
C PRO A 98 8.64 -13.55 -3.52
N ALA A 99 9.60 -14.46 -3.62
CA ALA A 99 9.96 -15.09 -4.89
C ALA A 99 8.77 -15.75 -5.60
N SER A 100 7.77 -16.21 -4.84
CA SER A 100 6.51 -16.78 -5.35
C SER A 100 5.67 -15.81 -6.19
N ALA A 101 5.89 -14.49 -6.06
CA ALA A 101 5.24 -13.48 -6.88
C ALA A 101 5.84 -13.36 -8.31
N ILE A 102 6.98 -14.03 -8.55
CA ILE A 102 7.77 -13.94 -9.77
C ILE A 102 7.73 -15.29 -10.49
N ASN A 103 7.31 -15.29 -11.76
CA ASN A 103 7.32 -16.46 -12.62
C ASN A 103 8.04 -16.12 -13.93
N GLY A 104 9.36 -16.33 -13.96
CA GLY A 104 10.21 -15.94 -15.07
C GLY A 104 10.13 -14.43 -15.33
N GLU A 105 9.69 -14.06 -16.53
CA GLU A 105 9.54 -12.66 -16.94
C GLU A 105 8.19 -12.05 -16.51
N ARG A 106 7.32 -12.78 -15.81
CA ARG A 106 6.02 -12.27 -15.33
C ARG A 106 6.04 -12.08 -13.82
N ILE A 107 5.61 -10.91 -13.36
CA ILE A 107 5.37 -10.60 -11.96
C ILE A 107 3.87 -10.37 -11.81
N ALA A 108 3.18 -11.32 -11.19
CA ALA A 108 1.73 -11.26 -11.05
C ALA A 108 1.26 -11.77 -9.69
N PHE A 109 0.55 -10.94 -8.94
CA PHE A 109 0.09 -11.27 -7.59
C PHE A 109 -1.05 -10.36 -7.14
N PRO A 110 -1.99 -10.88 -6.32
CA PRO A 110 -2.86 -10.03 -5.51
C PRO A 110 -2.08 -9.49 -4.30
N LEU A 111 -2.46 -8.31 -3.84
CA LEU A 111 -1.95 -7.63 -2.66
C LEU A 111 -3.12 -7.23 -1.77
N ARG A 112 -2.97 -7.35 -0.45
CA ARG A 112 -3.91 -6.81 0.53
C ARG A 112 -3.15 -6.10 1.65
N LEU A 113 -3.47 -4.84 1.92
CA LEU A 113 -2.91 -4.05 3.01
C LEU A 113 -4.04 -3.62 3.94
N ASP A 114 -4.06 -4.13 5.15
CA ASP A 114 -4.97 -3.67 6.21
C ASP A 114 -4.21 -2.73 7.16
N PHE A 115 -4.77 -1.58 7.48
CA PHE A 115 -4.16 -0.56 8.33
C PHE A 115 -5.22 0.29 9.04
N ALA A 116 -4.82 0.93 10.13
CA ALA A 116 -5.64 1.93 10.80
C ALA A 116 -4.96 3.30 10.73
N LEU A 117 -5.73 4.35 10.47
CA LEU A 117 -5.30 5.73 10.53
C LEU A 117 -6.02 6.47 11.64
N ARG A 118 -5.28 7.25 12.42
CA ARG A 118 -5.80 8.24 13.37
C ARG A 118 -5.29 9.61 12.98
N GLY A 119 -6.18 10.59 12.98
CA GLY A 119 -5.84 11.96 12.62
C GLY A 119 -6.91 12.95 13.06
N THR A 120 -6.62 14.24 12.90
CA THR A 120 -7.47 15.34 13.35
C THR A 120 -7.77 16.37 12.25
N GLU A 121 -7.24 16.18 11.04
CA GLU A 121 -7.27 17.19 9.98
C GLU A 121 -7.95 16.70 8.70
N GLY A 122 -7.45 15.66 8.04
CA GLY A 122 -8.07 15.13 6.82
C GLY A 122 -7.38 13.91 6.22
N LEU A 123 -8.13 13.13 5.42
CA LEU A 123 -7.66 11.97 4.68
C LEU A 123 -7.53 12.32 3.19
N ALA A 124 -6.32 12.22 2.64
CA ALA A 124 -6.08 12.30 1.20
C ALA A 124 -5.63 10.94 0.67
N LEU A 125 -6.25 10.49 -0.42
CA LEU A 125 -5.96 9.23 -1.07
C LEU A 125 -5.57 9.50 -2.53
N VAL A 126 -4.40 9.02 -2.95
CA VAL A 126 -3.91 9.17 -4.32
C VAL A 126 -3.94 7.80 -5.01
N PRO A 127 -4.86 7.59 -5.97
CA PRO A 127 -4.92 6.33 -6.72
C PRO A 127 -3.77 6.26 -7.72
N LEU A 128 -2.94 5.21 -7.63
CA LEU A 128 -1.76 5.02 -8.49
C LEU A 128 -1.91 3.90 -9.54
N ALA A 129 -3.02 3.14 -9.51
CA ALA A 129 -3.27 2.01 -10.40
C ALA A 129 -4.23 2.35 -11.55
N ASP A 130 -4.26 1.52 -12.60
CA ASP A 130 -5.15 1.70 -13.77
C ASP A 130 -6.65 1.58 -13.41
N GLY A 131 -6.98 0.94 -12.29
CA GLY A 131 -8.33 0.92 -11.74
C GLY A 131 -8.30 1.07 -10.23
N ASN A 132 -9.20 1.88 -9.67
CA ASN A 132 -9.31 2.12 -8.23
C ASN A 132 -10.79 2.06 -7.84
N ARG A 133 -11.16 1.15 -6.94
CA ARG A 133 -12.51 1.11 -6.35
C ARG A 133 -12.43 1.52 -4.89
N ILE A 134 -13.00 2.66 -4.52
CA ILE A 134 -13.00 3.14 -3.12
C ILE A 134 -14.38 2.89 -2.52
N VAL A 135 -14.45 2.26 -1.36
CA VAL A 135 -15.65 2.05 -0.55
C VAL A 135 -15.36 2.57 0.86
N LEU A 136 -16.26 3.41 1.39
CA LEU A 136 -16.15 4.09 2.68
C LEU A 136 -17.32 3.71 3.60
#